data_AF-A0A7X8WEE0-F1
#
_entry.id   AF-A0A7X8WEE0-F1
#
_cell.length_a   1.000
_cell.length_b   1.000
_cell.length_c   1.000
_cell.angle_alpha   90.00
_cell.angle_beta   90.00
_cell.angle_gamma   90.00
#
_symmetry.space_group_name_H-M   'P 1'
#
loop_
_entity.id
_entity.type
_entity.pdbx_description
1 polymer ?
#
loop_
_entity_poly.entity_id
_entity_poly.type
_entity_poly.pdbx_seq_one_letter_code
_entity_poly.pdbx_strand_id
1 'polypeptide(L)' 'KKHMTASDAARIAKEANVKQLGLIHYSPRYSDYELRYLLKEAKRVFADTVLTKDRMRFSLPLKD' A
#
# COMPACT_ATOMS: atom_id res chain seq x y z
N LYS A 1 20.51 4.74 0.12
CA LYS A 1 19.16 4.41 -0.37
C LYS A 1 18.13 4.82 0.68
N LYS A 2 17.19 5.71 0.36
CA LYS A 2 16.10 6.12 1.25
C LYS A 2 14.80 5.51 0.72
N HIS A 3 14.26 4.52 1.41
CA HIS A 3 12.95 3.91 1.14
C HIS A 3 12.16 3.87 2.44
N MET A 4 10.84 3.75 2.33
CA MET A 4 9.94 3.61 3.46
C MET A 4 9.57 2.15 3.69
N THR A 5 9.25 1.79 4.93
CA THR A 5 8.60 0.50 5.21
C THR A 5 7.13 0.55 4.82
N ALA A 6 6.47 -0.61 4.71
CA ALA A 6 5.03 -0.68 4.46
C ALA A 6 4.22 0.01 5.58
N SER A 7 4.68 -0.11 6.82
CA SER A 7 4.07 0.54 8.00
C SER A 7 4.22 2.06 7.94
N ASP A 8 5.36 2.58 7.49
CA ASP A 8 5.57 4.04 7.32
C ASP A 8 4.61 4.62 6.29
N ALA A 9 4.46 3.94 5.13
CA ALA A 9 3.51 4.34 4.10
C ALA A 9 2.07 4.35 4.63
N ALA A 10 1.69 3.30 5.37
CA ALA A 10 0.37 3.18 5.99
C ALA A 10 0.10 4.27 7.03
N ARG A 11 1.10 4.65 7.83
CA ARG A 11 0.98 5.73 8.80
C ARG A 11 0.73 7.07 8.11
N ILE A 12 1.47 7.39 7.05
CA ILE A 12 1.26 8.59 6.25
C ILE A 12 -0.14 8.63 5.65
N ALA A 13 -0.61 7.51 5.08
CA ALA A 13 -1.95 7.43 4.51
C ALA A 13 -3.05 7.68 5.55
N LYS A 14 -2.90 7.10 6.75
CA LYS A 14 -3.83 7.32 7.86
C LYS A 14 -3.83 8.78 8.32
N GLU A 15 -2.66 9.37 8.51
CA GLU A 15 -2.50 10.77 8.94
C GLU A 15 -3.05 11.75 7.90
N ALA A 16 -2.90 11.44 6.61
CA ALA A 16 -3.42 12.24 5.50
C ALA A 16 -4.92 12.07 5.25
N ASN A 17 -5.61 11.20 6.00
CA ASN A 17 -7.05 10.92 5.86
C ASN A 17 -7.48 10.58 4.43
N VAL A 18 -6.67 9.78 3.71
CA VAL A 18 -7.00 9.33 2.35
C VAL A 18 -8.00 8.17 2.38
N LYS A 19 -8.67 7.91 1.25
CA LYS A 19 -9.65 6.81 1.14
C LYS A 19 -9.01 5.43 0.99
N GLN A 20 -7.84 5.34 0.37
CA GLN A 20 -7.16 4.08 0.08
C GLN A 20 -5.67 4.30 -0.17
N LEU A 21 -4.83 3.34 0.23
CA LEU A 21 -3.40 3.29 -0.01
C LEU A 21 -3.05 2.14 -0.97
N GLY A 22 -2.33 2.45 -2.04
CA GLY A 22 -1.66 1.44 -2.88
C GLY A 22 -0.18 1.36 -2.55
N LEU A 23 0.28 0.21 -2.04
CA LEU A 23 1.72 -0.04 -1.88
C LEU A 23 2.33 -0.35 -3.24
N ILE A 24 3.43 0.30 -3.60
CA ILE A 24 4.13 0.14 -4.89
C ILE A 24 5.65 0.10 -4.67
N HIS A 25 6.42 -0.18 -5.72
CA HIS A 25 7.91 -0.14 -5.70
C HIS A 25 8.54 -1.10 -4.68
N TYR A 26 8.18 -2.38 -4.80
CA TYR A 26 8.69 -3.43 -3.93
C TYR A 26 10.15 -3.75 -4.20
N SER A 27 10.87 -4.17 -3.15
CA SER A 27 12.21 -4.73 -3.33
C SER A 27 12.11 -6.06 -4.08
N PRO A 28 12.94 -6.30 -5.11
CA PRO A 28 12.97 -7.57 -5.86
C PRO A 28 13.27 -8.81 -5.00
N ARG A 29 13.69 -8.63 -3.74
CA ARG A 29 13.93 -9.71 -2.79
C ARG A 29 12.65 -10.42 -2.33
N TYR A 30 11.49 -9.79 -2.50
CA TYR A 30 10.21 -10.39 -2.12
C TYR A 30 9.58 -11.02 -3.35
N SER A 31 9.24 -12.31 -3.23
CA SER A 31 8.32 -12.95 -4.16
C SER A 31 6.90 -12.39 -4.03
N ASP A 32 6.08 -12.59 -5.06
CA ASP A 32 4.65 -12.22 -5.03
C ASP A 32 3.91 -12.80 -3.83
N TYR A 33 4.26 -14.03 -3.43
CA TYR A 33 3.72 -14.66 -2.24
C TYR A 33 4.11 -13.87 -0.98
N GLU A 34 5.38 -13.47 -0.84
CA GLU A 34 5.88 -12.76 0.33
C GLU A 34 5.37 -11.32 0.45
N LEU A 35 4.95 -10.68 -0.65
CA LEU A 35 4.34 -9.33 -0.60
C LEU A 35 3.13 -9.26 0.35
N ARG A 36 2.44 -10.39 0.58
CA ARG A 36 1.33 -10.47 1.56
C ARG A 36 1.75 -10.10 2.98
N TYR A 37 3.02 -10.29 3.35
CA TYR A 37 3.53 -9.88 4.65
C TYR A 37 3.61 -8.36 4.77
N LEU A 38 4.09 -7.67 3.73
CA LEU A 38 4.09 -6.20 3.67
C LEU A 38 2.67 -5.64 3.72
N LEU A 39 1.73 -6.29 3.01
CA LEU A 39 0.32 -5.94 3.08
C LEU A 39 -0.23 -6.09 4.51
N LYS A 40 0.09 -7.19 5.19
CA LYS A 40 -0.33 -7.44 6.57
C LYS A 40 0.21 -6.37 7.52
N GLU A 41 1.46 -5.95 7.35
CA GLU A 41 2.06 -4.88 8.15
C GLU A 41 1.34 -3.54 7.94
N ALA A 42 1.16 -3.13 6.69
CA ALA A 42 0.45 -1.90 6.37
C ALA A 42 -1.01 -1.91 6.87
N LYS A 43 -1.73 -3.02 6.67
CA LYS A 43 -3.13 -3.16 7.10
C LYS A 43 -3.34 -3.09 8.62
N ARG A 44 -2.32 -3.41 9.43
CA ARG A 44 -2.39 -3.19 10.89
C ARG A 44 -2.44 -1.70 11.26
N VAL A 45 -1.89 -0.83 10.42
CA VAL A 45 -1.87 0.62 10.63
C VAL A 45 -3.02 1.30 9.90
N PHE A 46 -3.26 0.92 8.64
CA PHE A 46 -4.30 1.48 7.77
C PHE A 46 -4.99 0.36 6.96
N ALA A 47 -6.21 0.00 7.36
CA ALA A 47 -6.92 -1.17 6.84
C ALA A 47 -7.19 -1.11 5.32
N ASP A 48 -7.47 0.09 4.80
CA ASP A 48 -7.73 0.36 3.38
C ASP A 48 -6.44 0.43 2.54
N THR A 49 -5.63 -0.62 2.65
CA THR A 49 -4.39 -0.78 1.90
C THR A 49 -4.48 -1.94 0.92
N VAL A 50 -3.92 -1.76 -0.28
CA VAL A 50 -3.82 -2.79 -1.33
C VAL A 50 -2.38 -2.96 -1.82
N LEU A 51 -2.03 -4.17 -2.23
CA LEU A 51 -0.85 -4.40 -3.06
C LEU A 51 -1.19 -4.04 -4.49
N THR A 52 -0.33 -3.24 -5.12
CA THR A 52 -0.48 -2.92 -6.53
C THR A 52 0.31 -3.90 -7.38
N LYS A 53 -0.05 -3.97 -8.66
CA LYS A 53 0.66 -4.75 -9.67
C LYS A 53 0.69 -3.97 -10.97
N ASP A 54 1.61 -4.36 -11.84
CA ASP A 54 1.72 -3.77 -13.16
C ASP A 54 0.38 -3.80 -13.90
N ARG A 55 0.02 -2.64 -14.46
CA ARG A 55 -1.24 -2.42 -15.19
C ARG A 55 -2.51 -2.56 -14.34
N MET A 56 -2.42 -2.55 -13.01
CA MET A 56 -3.59 -2.44 -12.14
C MET A 56 -4.32 -1.12 -12.39
N ARG A 57 -5.66 -1.18 -12.41
CA ARG A 57 -6.54 -0.03 -12.62
C ARG A 57 -7.45 0.16 -11.41
N PHE A 58 -7.66 1.41 -11.03
CA PHE A 58 -8.62 1.79 -9.99
C PHE A 58 -9.71 2.64 -10.62
N SER A 59 -10.97 2.37 -10.25
CA SER A 59 -12.07 3.27 -10.55
C SER A 59 -12.11 4.35 -9.48
N LEU A 60 -12.07 5.61 -9.89
CA LEU A 60 -12.21 6.77 -9.01
C LEU A 60 -13.53 7.46 -9.32
N PRO A 61 -14.66 6.99 -8.76
CA PRO A 61 -15.92 7.68 -8.92
C PRO A 61 -15.86 9.06 -8.24
N LEU A 62 -16.52 10.04 -8.86
CA LEU A 62 -16.83 11.31 -8.22
C LEU A 62 -17.67 11.00 -6.97
N LYS A 63 -17.28 11.57 -5.83
CA LYS A 63 -18.14 11.58 -4.66
C LYS A 63 -19.13 12.73 -4.84
N ASP A 64 -20.37 12.50 -4.42
CA ASP A 64 -21.38 13.54 -4.28
C ASP A 64 -20.90 14.68 -3.35
#